data_AF-A0A4W6BSA9-F1
#
_entry.id   AF-A0A4W6BSA9-F1
#
_cell.length_a   1.000
_cell.length_b   1.000
_cell.length_c   1.000
_cell.angle_alpha   90.00
_cell.angle_beta   90.00
_cell.angle_gamma   90.00
#
_symmetry.space_group_name_H-M   'P 1'
#
loop_
_entity.id
_entity.type
_entity.pdbx_description
1 polymer ?
#
loop_
_entity_poly.entity_id
_entity_poly.type
_entity_poly.pdbx_seq_one_letter_code
_entity_poly.pdbx_strand_id
1 'polypeptide(L)'
;MHTSNIFNSGHVMKYLTVWHCLLYSAHLFKVSALDLFLKRSLCSCCRGRGQAAVESLASEGLKPMFHQLDINDLNSITAAAAYFKEKYGGVDVLVNNAAIAFKVADTTPFAVQAEVTLKTNFFATRDMLTHFLPLIKAGGRVVNVSSFVSSRTLNQCSPALQQRFRSEDITEDELVGLMQQFVDKTKTGEHKQAGWPETAYGVSKTGLTTLSMILARRLSKERPSDGILLNACCPGWVRTDMAGPKAPKSPEEGAVTPVYLALLPPGATEPHGRFVSEKEVQQW
;
A
#
# COMPACT_ATOMS: atom_id res chain seq x y z
N MET A 1 -30.28 -10.51 21.55
CA MET A 1 -30.28 -9.04 21.52
C MET A 1 -29.09 -8.54 22.31
N HIS A 2 -28.36 -7.60 21.71
CA HIS A 2 -27.28 -6.77 22.25
C HIS A 2 -25.92 -7.41 22.61
N THR A 3 -25.14 -7.62 21.55
CA THR A 3 -23.69 -7.39 21.54
C THR A 3 -23.42 -5.88 21.51
N SER A 4 -22.82 -5.34 22.56
CA SER A 4 -22.22 -4.00 22.57
C SER A 4 -21.10 -3.93 23.61
N ASN A 5 -20.03 -3.22 23.25
CA ASN A 5 -18.87 -2.83 24.07
C ASN A 5 -17.75 -3.84 24.31
N ILE A 6 -16.83 -3.96 23.35
CA ILE A 6 -15.42 -4.32 23.64
C ILE A 6 -14.42 -3.27 23.07
N PHE A 7 -14.86 -2.20 22.40
CA PHE A 7 -13.97 -1.18 21.82
C PHE A 7 -13.50 -0.06 22.76
N ASN A 8 -13.44 -0.31 24.07
CA ASN A 8 -13.01 0.72 25.03
C ASN A 8 -11.90 0.21 25.96
N SER A 9 -10.69 0.05 25.42
CA SER A 9 -9.48 -0.01 26.23
C SER A 9 -8.34 0.73 25.52
N GLY A 10 -8.00 1.90 26.05
CA GLY A 10 -6.94 2.81 25.56
C GLY A 10 -5.52 2.27 25.72
N HIS A 11 -5.31 0.97 25.56
CA HIS A 11 -3.99 0.31 25.63
C HIS A 11 -3.56 -0.32 24.30
N VAL A 12 -4.49 -0.61 23.38
CA VAL A 12 -4.15 -1.10 22.02
C VAL A 12 -3.69 0.03 21.09
N MET A 13 -3.97 1.29 21.48
CA MET A 13 -3.74 2.48 20.65
C MET A 13 -2.31 3.05 20.73
N LYS A 14 -1.36 2.32 21.32
CA LYS A 14 0.07 2.71 21.43
C LYS A 14 0.97 2.17 20.31
N TYR A 15 0.44 1.32 19.42
CA TYR A 15 1.26 0.60 18.42
C TYR A 15 0.91 0.92 16.95
N LEU A 16 -0.06 1.79 16.69
CA LEU A 16 -0.32 2.27 15.32
C LEU A 16 0.73 3.31 14.89
N THR A 17 1.80 2.81 14.28
CA THR A 17 2.73 3.66 13.53
C THR A 17 2.01 4.16 12.27
N VAL A 18 1.53 5.40 12.30
CA VAL A 18 0.73 5.99 11.22
C VAL A 18 1.63 6.43 10.08
N TRP A 19 1.53 5.73 8.95
CA TRP A 19 2.04 6.21 7.67
C TRP A 19 0.91 6.82 6.85
N HIS A 20 1.18 8.04 6.40
CA HIS A 20 0.35 8.86 5.54
C HIS A 20 0.00 8.12 4.24
N CYS A 21 -1.24 8.28 3.77
CA CYS A 21 -1.62 7.92 2.42
C CYS A 21 -1.10 9.03 1.51
N LEU A 22 0.08 8.83 0.93
CA LEU A 22 0.78 9.88 0.22
C LEU A 22 0.34 9.91 -1.25
N LEU A 23 -0.29 10.98 -1.73
CA LEU A 23 0.05 11.46 -3.09
C LEU A 23 1.34 12.29 -2.93
N TYR A 24 2.42 11.56 -2.63
CA TYR A 24 3.81 11.91 -2.33
C TYR A 24 4.12 12.92 -1.19
N SER A 25 4.95 12.46 -0.23
CA SER A 25 5.62 13.21 0.85
C SER A 25 6.99 13.68 0.41
N ALA A 26 7.39 14.89 0.82
CA ALA A 26 8.81 15.22 0.99
C ALA A 26 9.24 14.83 2.43
N HIS A 27 10.49 14.49 2.76
CA HIS A 27 11.79 15.16 2.61
C HIS A 27 12.71 14.66 1.47
N LEU A 28 12.16 14.34 0.29
CA LEU A 28 12.88 13.63 -0.76
C LEU A 28 13.49 14.49 -1.88
N PHE A 29 13.48 15.81 -1.76
CA PHE A 29 14.00 16.70 -2.81
C PHE A 29 15.48 17.06 -2.59
N LYS A 30 16.35 16.06 -2.78
CA LYS A 30 17.76 16.28 -3.20
C LYS A 30 18.10 15.63 -4.54
N VAL A 31 17.09 15.29 -5.35
CA VAL A 31 17.31 14.96 -6.76
C VAL A 31 16.98 16.20 -7.58
N SER A 32 18.02 16.91 -7.99
CA SER A 32 17.95 18.10 -8.84
C SER A 32 17.50 17.73 -10.25
N ALA A 33 16.18 17.61 -10.45
CA ALA A 33 15.53 17.81 -11.74
C ALA A 33 14.02 17.82 -11.49
N LEU A 34 13.36 18.91 -11.92
CA LEU A 34 11.92 19.14 -12.03
C LEU A 34 11.23 19.94 -10.90
N ASP A 35 11.40 21.26 -11.00
CA ASP A 35 10.31 22.25 -10.87
C ASP A 35 9.23 22.03 -11.96
N LEU A 36 8.61 20.86 -12.03
CA LEU A 36 7.52 20.60 -12.97
C LEU A 36 6.19 20.58 -12.22
N PHE A 37 5.40 21.64 -12.41
CA PHE A 37 3.94 21.72 -12.64
C PHE A 37 2.96 20.67 -12.04
N LEU A 38 3.33 19.93 -11.00
CA LEU A 38 2.47 18.93 -10.38
C LEU A 38 1.86 19.48 -9.09
N LYS A 39 0.52 19.51 -9.06
CA LYS A 39 -0.26 19.69 -7.83
C LYS A 39 -0.13 18.40 -6.98
N ARG A 40 0.69 18.44 -5.94
CA ARG A 40 0.95 17.28 -5.03
C ARG A 40 0.02 17.35 -3.83
N SER A 41 -0.58 16.21 -3.43
CA SER A 41 -1.51 16.16 -2.29
C SER A 41 -1.04 15.17 -1.22
N LEU A 42 -0.58 15.70 -0.11
CA LEU A 42 -0.30 14.90 1.07
C LEU A 42 -1.61 14.48 1.74
N CYS A 43 -1.80 13.18 2.01
CA CYS A 43 -2.95 12.73 2.80
C CYS A 43 -2.56 12.00 4.09
N SER A 44 -3.32 12.27 5.16
CA SER A 44 -3.10 11.68 6.49
C SER A 44 -4.43 11.26 7.10
N CYS A 45 -4.43 10.18 7.87
CA CYS A 45 -5.58 9.87 8.72
C CYS A 45 -5.72 10.92 9.86
N CYS A 46 -4.61 11.57 10.23
CA CYS A 46 -4.54 12.54 11.31
C CYS A 46 -4.31 13.95 10.77
N ARG A 47 -5.32 14.82 10.85
CA ARG A 47 -5.24 16.21 10.35
C ARG A 47 -4.04 16.98 10.91
N GLY A 48 -3.80 16.91 12.22
CA GLY A 48 -2.70 17.63 12.86
C GLY A 48 -1.32 17.20 12.34
N ARG A 49 -1.08 15.90 12.20
CA ARG A 49 0.19 15.38 11.64
C ARG A 49 0.34 15.69 10.16
N GLY A 50 -0.74 15.60 9.39
CA GLY A 50 -0.73 15.95 7.97
C GLY A 50 -0.41 17.42 7.73
N GLN A 51 -0.99 18.31 8.54
CA GLN A 51 -0.73 19.75 8.47
C GLN A 51 0.71 20.09 8.87
N ALA A 52 1.22 19.50 9.96
CA ALA A 52 2.61 19.68 10.39
C ALA A 52 3.61 19.19 9.33
N ALA A 53 3.30 18.08 8.65
CA ALA A 53 4.11 17.60 7.54
C ALA A 53 4.07 18.58 6.36
N VAL A 54 2.90 19.12 5.97
CA VAL A 54 2.84 20.17 4.93
C VAL A 54 3.68 21.40 5.30
N GLU A 55 3.60 21.85 6.55
CA GLU A 55 4.38 23.01 7.03
C GLU A 55 5.87 22.76 7.00
N SER A 56 6.32 21.58 7.43
CA SER A 56 7.72 21.18 7.34
C SER A 56 8.22 21.25 5.90
N LEU A 57 7.42 20.80 4.94
CA LEU A 57 7.80 20.82 3.52
C LEU A 57 7.73 22.21 2.91
N ALA A 58 6.79 23.03 3.37
CA ALA A 58 6.72 24.44 3.01
C ALA A 58 7.96 25.19 3.46
N SER A 59 8.53 24.84 4.63
CA SER A 59 9.78 25.43 5.12
C SER A 59 11.00 25.08 4.25
N GLU A 60 10.92 24.01 3.47
CA GLU A 60 11.92 23.60 2.47
C GLU A 60 11.65 24.19 1.07
N GLY A 61 10.67 25.10 0.94
CA GLY A 61 10.32 25.73 -0.34
C GLY A 61 9.37 24.92 -1.23
N LEU A 62 8.86 23.78 -0.74
CA LEU A 62 7.89 22.95 -1.47
C LEU A 62 6.46 23.45 -1.24
N LYS A 63 5.53 23.05 -2.11
CA LYS A 63 4.12 23.48 -2.03
C LYS A 63 3.13 22.30 -2.06
N PRO A 64 3.22 21.33 -1.12
CA PRO A 64 2.24 20.26 -1.05
C PRO A 64 0.89 20.81 -0.57
N MET A 65 -0.20 20.31 -1.15
CA MET A 65 -1.55 20.50 -0.62
C MET A 65 -1.87 19.39 0.37
N PHE A 66 -2.82 19.62 1.27
CA PHE A 66 -3.30 18.60 2.21
C PHE A 66 -4.73 18.16 1.88
N HIS A 67 -5.02 16.87 2.02
CA HIS A 67 -6.38 16.33 2.11
C HIS A 67 -6.42 15.22 3.18
N GLN A 68 -7.44 15.18 4.03
CA GLN A 68 -7.52 14.10 5.03
C GLN A 68 -7.89 12.78 4.33
N LEU A 69 -7.23 11.68 4.71
CA LEU A 69 -7.54 10.34 4.19
C LEU A 69 -7.13 9.27 5.21
N ASP A 70 -8.11 8.53 5.72
CA ASP A 70 -7.90 7.28 6.45
C ASP A 70 -8.39 6.11 5.60
N ILE A 71 -7.48 5.23 5.19
CA ILE A 71 -7.83 4.09 4.34
C ILE A 71 -8.68 3.05 5.07
N ASN A 72 -8.70 3.06 6.41
CA ASN A 72 -9.56 2.18 7.18
C ASN A 72 -11.00 2.72 7.37
N ASP A 73 -11.31 3.90 6.81
CA ASP A 73 -12.62 4.51 6.81
C ASP A 73 -13.13 4.72 5.37
N LEU A 74 -14.12 3.92 4.98
CA LEU A 74 -14.71 3.98 3.64
C LEU A 74 -15.33 5.36 3.33
N ASN A 75 -15.84 6.07 4.33
CA ASN A 75 -16.37 7.41 4.13
C ASN A 75 -15.24 8.40 3.83
N SER A 76 -14.08 8.24 4.49
CA SER A 76 -12.89 9.04 4.20
C SER A 76 -12.37 8.79 2.77
N ILE A 77 -12.31 7.52 2.35
CA ILE A 77 -11.93 7.14 0.97
C ILE A 77 -12.87 7.75 -0.06
N THR A 78 -14.18 7.56 0.11
CA THR A 78 -15.19 8.02 -0.86
C THR A 78 -15.24 9.54 -0.94
N ALA A 79 -15.14 10.26 0.19
CA ALA A 79 -15.05 11.71 0.22
C ALA A 79 -13.79 12.21 -0.50
N ALA A 80 -12.64 11.57 -0.29
CA ALA A 80 -11.41 11.93 -0.98
C ALA A 80 -11.52 11.68 -2.50
N ALA A 81 -12.03 10.52 -2.92
CA ALA A 81 -12.24 10.19 -4.32
C ALA A 81 -13.16 11.22 -5.01
N ALA A 82 -14.26 11.59 -4.37
CA ALA A 82 -15.17 12.62 -4.86
C ALA A 82 -14.46 13.99 -5.01
N TYR A 83 -13.70 14.40 -4.00
CA TYR A 83 -12.92 15.64 -4.05
C TYR A 83 -11.91 15.67 -5.21
N PHE A 84 -11.13 14.59 -5.42
CA PHE A 84 -10.17 14.54 -6.52
C PHE A 84 -10.85 14.55 -7.89
N LYS A 85 -11.98 13.85 -8.02
CA LYS A 85 -12.79 13.86 -9.24
C LYS A 85 -13.33 15.26 -9.54
N GLU A 86 -13.94 15.93 -8.56
CA GLU A 86 -14.54 17.25 -8.73
C GLU A 86 -13.48 18.32 -9.00
N LYS A 87 -12.41 18.35 -8.21
CA LYS A 87 -11.42 19.43 -8.25
C LYS A 87 -10.41 19.29 -9.39
N TYR A 88 -10.07 18.06 -9.79
CA TYR A 88 -8.99 17.80 -10.75
C TYR A 88 -9.40 16.94 -11.94
N GLY A 89 -10.67 16.51 -12.01
CA GLY A 89 -11.17 15.62 -13.06
C GLY A 89 -10.62 14.20 -12.99
N GLY A 90 -9.94 13.82 -11.89
CA GLY A 90 -9.27 12.53 -11.72
C GLY A 90 -7.87 12.64 -11.11
N VAL A 91 -7.10 11.56 -11.20
CA VAL A 91 -5.77 11.42 -10.59
C VAL A 91 -4.77 10.94 -11.63
N ASP A 92 -3.63 11.62 -11.73
CA ASP A 92 -2.54 11.25 -12.66
C ASP A 92 -1.61 10.19 -12.05
N VAL A 93 -1.34 10.29 -10.75
CA VAL A 93 -0.46 9.37 -10.02
C VAL A 93 -1.08 9.01 -8.69
N LEU A 94 -1.20 7.72 -8.37
CA LEU A 94 -1.66 7.20 -7.08
C LEU A 94 -0.57 6.35 -6.43
N VAL A 95 -0.25 6.63 -5.16
CA VAL A 95 0.70 5.81 -4.39
C VAL A 95 0.09 5.31 -3.10
N ASN A 96 -0.18 4.02 -3.07
CA ASN A 96 -0.66 3.32 -1.88
C ASN A 96 0.55 2.94 -1.02
N ASN A 97 0.99 3.89 -0.20
CA ASN A 97 2.10 3.74 0.74
C ASN A 97 1.67 3.33 2.16
N ALA A 98 0.45 3.71 2.58
CA ALA A 98 -0.03 3.50 3.94
C ALA A 98 0.00 2.02 4.31
N ALA A 99 0.65 1.70 5.43
CA ALA A 99 0.76 0.36 5.96
C ALA A 99 1.11 0.39 7.44
N ILE A 100 0.81 -0.70 8.14
CA ILE A 100 1.21 -0.94 9.52
C ILE A 100 1.92 -2.29 9.65
N ALA A 101 2.71 -2.43 10.70
CA ALA A 101 3.32 -3.68 11.11
C ALA A 101 3.46 -3.68 12.64
N PHE A 102 3.21 -4.82 13.26
CA PHE A 102 3.59 -5.05 14.65
C PHE A 102 5.11 -5.15 14.77
N LYS A 103 5.64 -4.78 15.94
CA LYS A 103 7.07 -4.94 16.22
C LYS A 103 7.43 -6.42 16.37
N VAL A 104 8.68 -6.77 16.08
CA VAL A 104 9.16 -8.17 16.18
C VAL A 104 8.95 -8.75 17.59
N ALA A 105 9.11 -7.94 18.63
CA ALA A 105 8.94 -8.35 20.02
C ALA A 105 7.53 -8.04 20.58
N ASP A 106 6.55 -7.72 19.73
CA ASP A 106 5.19 -7.42 20.16
C ASP A 106 4.49 -8.70 20.65
N THR A 107 3.84 -8.62 21.82
CA THR A 107 3.18 -9.75 22.48
C THR A 107 1.69 -9.84 22.19
N THR A 108 1.15 -8.95 21.34
CA THR A 108 -0.24 -9.02 20.88
C THR A 108 -0.52 -10.40 20.28
N PRO A 109 -1.66 -11.07 20.60
CA PRO A 109 -1.98 -12.38 20.04
C PRO A 109 -1.91 -12.39 18.52
N PHE A 110 -1.32 -13.43 17.93
CA PHE A 110 -1.07 -13.48 16.48
C PHE A 110 -2.33 -13.30 15.63
N ALA A 111 -3.48 -13.83 16.08
CA ALA A 111 -4.76 -13.63 15.41
C ALA A 111 -5.18 -12.15 15.34
N VAL A 112 -4.95 -11.39 16.41
CA VAL A 112 -5.18 -9.94 16.43
C VAL A 112 -4.19 -9.23 15.52
N GLN A 113 -2.92 -9.66 15.51
CA GLN A 113 -1.93 -9.10 14.59
C GLN A 113 -2.33 -9.31 13.13
N ALA A 114 -2.79 -10.52 12.77
CA ALA A 114 -3.27 -10.87 11.44
C ALA A 114 -4.47 -10.01 11.03
N GLU A 115 -5.51 -9.96 11.86
CA GLU A 115 -6.72 -9.19 11.59
C GLU A 115 -6.42 -7.70 11.39
N VAL A 116 -5.69 -7.07 12.32
CA VAL A 116 -5.36 -5.65 12.28
C VAL A 116 -4.48 -5.31 11.07
N THR A 117 -3.46 -6.13 10.82
CA THR A 117 -2.50 -5.89 9.73
C THR A 117 -3.15 -6.07 8.36
N LEU A 118 -3.92 -7.13 8.14
CA LEU A 118 -4.58 -7.37 6.84
C LEU A 118 -5.70 -6.36 6.59
N LYS A 119 -6.45 -5.95 7.64
CA LYS A 119 -7.45 -4.88 7.53
C LYS A 119 -6.86 -3.63 6.86
N THR A 120 -5.71 -3.16 7.35
CA THR A 120 -5.08 -1.94 6.82
C THR A 120 -4.31 -2.20 5.53
N ASN A 121 -3.41 -3.19 5.51
CA ASN A 121 -2.44 -3.33 4.43
C ASN A 121 -3.06 -3.91 3.15
N PHE A 122 -4.09 -4.75 3.28
CA PHE A 122 -4.73 -5.43 2.15
C PHE A 122 -6.14 -4.90 1.90
N PHE A 123 -7.07 -5.07 2.84
CA PHE A 123 -8.49 -4.76 2.61
C PHE A 123 -8.74 -3.26 2.37
N ALA A 124 -8.21 -2.40 3.25
CA ALA A 124 -8.31 -0.95 3.08
C ALA A 124 -7.58 -0.44 1.81
N THR A 125 -6.41 -1.01 1.48
CA THR A 125 -5.72 -0.69 0.22
C THR A 125 -6.53 -1.13 -1.01
N ARG A 126 -7.22 -2.26 -0.93
CA ARG A 126 -8.15 -2.71 -1.96
C ARG A 126 -9.31 -1.73 -2.10
N ASP A 127 -9.91 -1.28 -1.01
CA ASP A 127 -11.00 -0.29 -1.05
C ASP A 127 -10.52 1.03 -1.68
N MET A 128 -9.32 1.49 -1.34
CA MET A 128 -8.67 2.62 -2.03
C MET A 128 -8.58 2.40 -3.53
N LEU A 129 -8.10 1.22 -3.98
CA LEU A 129 -7.97 0.89 -5.39
C LEU A 129 -9.33 0.79 -6.09
N THR A 130 -10.35 0.24 -5.43
CA THR A 130 -11.74 0.18 -5.93
C THR A 130 -12.28 1.57 -6.26
N HIS A 131 -12.02 2.56 -5.38
CA HIS A 131 -12.55 3.91 -5.55
C HIS A 131 -11.68 4.82 -6.43
N PHE A 132 -10.36 4.65 -6.42
CA PHE A 132 -9.45 5.54 -7.14
C PHE A 132 -9.06 5.04 -8.53
N LEU A 133 -9.07 3.73 -8.81
CA LEU A 133 -8.71 3.23 -10.16
C LEU A 133 -9.59 3.79 -11.28
N PRO A 134 -10.92 3.93 -11.12
CA PRO A 134 -11.76 4.59 -12.13
C PRO A 134 -11.41 6.07 -12.36
N LEU A 135 -10.74 6.71 -11.40
CA LEU A 135 -10.33 8.12 -11.48
C LEU A 135 -8.94 8.30 -12.11
N ILE A 136 -8.18 7.21 -12.32
CA ILE A 136 -6.85 7.31 -12.91
C ILE A 136 -7.00 7.75 -14.37
N LYS A 137 -6.32 8.84 -14.75
CA LYS A 137 -6.36 9.39 -16.10
C LYS A 137 -5.51 8.56 -17.06
N ALA A 138 -5.70 8.75 -18.36
CA ALA A 138 -4.82 8.19 -19.37
C ALA A 138 -3.37 8.65 -19.14
N GLY A 139 -2.40 7.75 -19.30
CA GLY A 139 -1.00 7.92 -18.92
C GLY A 139 -0.77 7.86 -17.41
N GLY A 140 -1.76 7.47 -16.61
CA GLY A 140 -1.64 7.49 -15.16
C GLY A 140 -0.74 6.39 -14.58
N ARG A 141 -0.18 6.62 -13.40
CA ARG A 141 0.68 5.66 -12.69
C ARG A 141 0.10 5.28 -11.34
N VAL A 142 0.08 3.99 -11.04
CA VAL A 142 -0.37 3.46 -9.76
C VAL A 142 0.75 2.64 -9.13
N VAL A 143 1.16 3.01 -7.93
CA VAL A 143 2.26 2.38 -7.20
C VAL A 143 1.75 1.84 -5.88
N ASN A 144 1.82 0.53 -5.72
CA ASN A 144 1.47 -0.14 -4.46
C ASN A 144 2.76 -0.50 -3.72
N VAL A 145 3.01 0.15 -2.58
CA VAL A 145 4.21 -0.11 -1.77
C VAL A 145 4.01 -1.41 -1.00
N SER A 146 4.53 -2.49 -1.57
CA SER A 146 4.57 -3.81 -0.99
C SER A 146 5.85 -3.99 -0.14
N SER A 147 6.50 -5.14 -0.19
CA SER A 147 7.76 -5.42 0.50
C SER A 147 8.46 -6.63 -0.10
N PHE A 148 9.79 -6.67 -0.11
CA PHE A 148 10.54 -7.89 -0.46
C PHE A 148 10.17 -9.09 0.41
N VAL A 149 9.61 -8.85 1.61
CA VAL A 149 9.09 -9.90 2.48
C VAL A 149 7.94 -10.66 1.81
N SER A 150 7.17 -10.06 0.89
CA SER A 150 6.06 -10.73 0.21
C SER A 150 6.49 -11.98 -0.55
N SER A 151 7.62 -11.93 -1.27
CA SER A 151 8.17 -13.06 -2.02
C SER A 151 8.75 -14.12 -1.09
N ARG A 152 9.45 -13.69 -0.02
CA ARG A 152 9.96 -14.62 1.01
C ARG A 152 8.83 -15.36 1.72
N THR A 153 7.78 -14.64 2.09
CA THR A 153 6.58 -15.22 2.71
C THR A 153 5.87 -16.17 1.77
N LEU A 154 5.74 -15.81 0.48
CA LEU A 154 5.13 -16.69 -0.50
C LEU A 154 5.88 -18.03 -0.57
N ASN A 155 7.22 -18.01 -0.58
CA ASN A 155 8.03 -19.24 -0.58
C ASN A 155 7.91 -20.09 0.70
N GLN A 156 7.35 -19.55 1.78
CA GLN A 156 7.05 -20.28 3.01
C GLN A 156 5.63 -20.85 3.05
N CYS A 157 4.75 -20.45 2.12
CA CYS A 157 3.42 -21.02 1.99
C CYS A 157 3.48 -22.45 1.44
N SER A 158 2.40 -23.21 1.61
CA SER A 158 2.25 -24.52 0.96
C SER A 158 2.33 -24.44 -0.57
N PRO A 159 2.71 -25.53 -1.27
CA PRO A 159 2.76 -25.55 -2.74
C PRO A 159 1.45 -25.11 -3.42
N ALA A 160 0.30 -25.47 -2.84
CA ALA A 160 -1.01 -25.10 -3.37
C ALA A 160 -1.25 -23.58 -3.28
N LEU A 161 -0.92 -22.96 -2.14
CA LEU A 161 -1.01 -21.50 -1.99
C LEU A 161 -0.02 -20.79 -2.92
N GLN A 162 1.22 -21.30 -2.99
CA GLN A 162 2.25 -20.78 -3.90
C GLN A 162 1.77 -20.76 -5.36
N GLN A 163 1.21 -21.88 -5.83
CA GLN A 163 0.64 -21.97 -7.16
C GLN A 163 -0.49 -20.96 -7.35
N ARG A 164 -1.41 -20.86 -6.38
CA ARG A 164 -2.57 -19.97 -6.51
C ARG A 164 -2.17 -18.50 -6.58
N PHE A 165 -1.25 -18.02 -5.73
CA PHE A 165 -0.78 -16.63 -5.72
C PHE A 165 0.05 -16.23 -6.94
N ARG A 166 0.63 -17.21 -7.65
CA ARG A 166 1.40 -17.01 -8.90
C ARG A 166 0.56 -17.17 -10.15
N SER A 167 -0.66 -17.71 -10.04
CA SER A 167 -1.49 -17.96 -11.20
C SER A 167 -1.94 -16.67 -11.87
N GLU A 168 -1.94 -16.65 -13.19
CA GLU A 168 -2.43 -15.51 -13.98
C GLU A 168 -3.97 -15.41 -13.98
N ASP A 169 -4.65 -16.52 -13.67
CA ASP A 169 -6.11 -16.62 -13.63
C ASP A 169 -6.71 -16.29 -12.25
N ILE A 170 -5.90 -15.94 -11.24
CA ILE A 170 -6.43 -15.56 -9.94
C ILE A 170 -7.32 -14.32 -10.05
N THR A 171 -8.55 -14.45 -9.56
CA THR A 171 -9.51 -13.35 -9.48
C THR A 171 -9.33 -12.56 -8.19
N GLU A 172 -9.84 -11.33 -8.19
CA GLU A 172 -9.84 -10.47 -7.00
C GLU A 172 -10.62 -11.12 -5.84
N ASP A 173 -11.77 -11.74 -6.13
CA ASP A 173 -12.63 -12.37 -5.13
C ASP A 173 -11.97 -13.61 -4.49
N GLU A 174 -11.29 -14.43 -5.29
CA GLU A 174 -10.53 -15.56 -4.75
C GLU A 174 -9.37 -15.10 -3.89
N LEU A 175 -8.66 -14.04 -4.30
CA LEU A 175 -7.59 -13.46 -3.50
C LEU A 175 -8.13 -12.92 -2.17
N VAL A 176 -9.28 -12.22 -2.19
CA VAL A 176 -9.99 -11.76 -0.99
C VAL A 176 -10.35 -12.94 -0.08
N GLY A 177 -10.87 -14.03 -0.66
CA GLY A 177 -11.17 -15.27 0.07
C GLY A 177 -9.94 -15.87 0.75
N LEU A 178 -8.79 -15.92 0.06
CA LEU A 178 -7.52 -16.39 0.63
C LEU A 178 -7.03 -15.51 1.78
N MET A 179 -7.11 -14.18 1.63
CA MET A 179 -6.72 -13.25 2.68
C MET A 179 -7.62 -13.38 3.91
N GLN A 180 -8.93 -13.56 3.71
CA GLN A 180 -9.86 -13.81 4.80
C GLN A 180 -9.62 -15.17 5.47
N GLN A 181 -9.36 -16.21 4.67
CA GLN A 181 -9.03 -17.54 5.18
C GLN A 181 -7.79 -17.52 6.08
N PHE A 182 -6.74 -16.77 5.72
CA PHE A 182 -5.58 -16.61 6.59
C PHE A 182 -5.99 -16.03 7.95
N VAL A 183 -6.73 -14.91 7.97
CA VAL A 183 -7.21 -14.30 9.23
C VAL A 183 -8.00 -15.31 10.05
N ASP A 184 -8.97 -16.00 9.45
CA ASP A 184 -9.83 -16.94 10.15
C ASP A 184 -9.05 -18.14 10.72
N LYS A 185 -8.08 -18.66 9.96
CA LYS A 185 -7.21 -19.75 10.44
C LYS A 185 -6.23 -19.32 11.52
N THR A 186 -5.86 -18.04 11.61
CA THR A 186 -5.09 -17.56 12.77
C THR A 186 -5.94 -17.52 14.04
N LYS A 187 -7.24 -17.23 13.93
CA LYS A 187 -8.17 -17.21 15.08
C LYS A 187 -8.37 -18.60 15.71
N THR A 188 -8.30 -19.66 14.91
CA THR A 188 -8.38 -21.05 15.39
C THR A 188 -7.02 -21.67 15.72
N GLY A 189 -5.91 -20.99 15.42
CA GLY A 189 -4.56 -21.53 15.58
C GLY A 189 -4.14 -22.55 14.52
N GLU A 190 -4.95 -22.75 13.47
CA GLU A 190 -4.74 -23.78 12.43
C GLU A 190 -4.01 -23.28 11.18
N HIS A 191 -3.54 -22.03 11.17
CA HIS A 191 -2.94 -21.40 9.99
C HIS A 191 -1.74 -22.19 9.41
N LYS A 192 -0.87 -22.76 10.25
CA LYS A 192 0.27 -23.57 9.80
C LYS A 192 -0.18 -24.85 9.09
N GLN A 193 -1.17 -25.55 9.65
CA GLN A 193 -1.75 -26.75 9.05
C GLN A 193 -2.47 -26.43 7.74
N ALA A 194 -3.08 -25.25 7.64
CA ALA A 194 -3.64 -24.71 6.40
C ALA A 194 -2.59 -24.21 5.39
N GLY A 195 -1.30 -24.34 5.69
CA GLY A 195 -0.20 -24.02 4.77
C GLY A 195 0.27 -22.57 4.81
N TRP A 196 -0.16 -21.77 5.79
CA TRP A 196 0.23 -20.38 5.95
C TRP A 196 1.46 -20.23 6.85
N PRO A 197 2.33 -19.25 6.56
CA PRO A 197 3.44 -18.91 7.43
C PRO A 197 2.98 -18.05 8.62
N GLU A 198 3.80 -18.00 9.67
CA GLU A 198 3.53 -17.24 10.89
C GLU A 198 4.00 -15.78 10.75
N THR A 199 3.47 -15.06 9.76
CA THR A 199 3.76 -13.64 9.54
C THR A 199 2.57 -12.88 8.94
N ALA A 200 1.88 -12.11 9.78
CA ALA A 200 0.74 -11.28 9.37
C ALA A 200 1.14 -10.21 8.33
N TYR A 201 2.24 -9.50 8.59
CA TYR A 201 2.76 -8.48 7.68
C TYR A 201 3.16 -9.09 6.34
N GLY A 202 3.90 -10.20 6.35
CA GLY A 202 4.32 -10.89 5.14
C GLY A 202 3.13 -11.28 4.27
N VAL A 203 2.12 -11.94 4.85
CA VAL A 203 0.93 -12.39 4.13
C VAL A 203 0.16 -11.20 3.57
N SER A 204 0.01 -10.11 4.32
CA SER A 204 -0.65 -8.90 3.83
C SER A 204 0.04 -8.29 2.60
N LYS A 205 1.38 -8.35 2.55
CA LYS A 205 2.17 -7.86 1.42
C LYS A 205 2.17 -8.83 0.24
N THR A 206 2.10 -10.15 0.49
CA THR A 206 1.82 -11.16 -0.56
C THR A 206 0.48 -10.87 -1.24
N GLY A 207 -0.57 -10.64 -0.44
CA GLY A 207 -1.88 -10.24 -0.95
C GLY A 207 -1.82 -8.97 -1.80
N LEU A 208 -1.17 -7.91 -1.31
CA LEU A 208 -1.06 -6.64 -2.05
C LEU A 208 -0.27 -6.78 -3.35
N THR A 209 0.80 -7.57 -3.37
CA THR A 209 1.57 -7.83 -4.60
C THR A 209 0.71 -8.56 -5.63
N THR A 210 0.02 -9.63 -5.24
CA THR A 210 -0.88 -10.37 -6.16
C THR A 210 -2.04 -9.50 -6.63
N LEU A 211 -2.65 -8.71 -5.74
CA LEU A 211 -3.71 -7.75 -6.11
C LEU A 211 -3.23 -6.77 -7.18
N SER A 212 -2.00 -6.27 -7.06
CA SER A 212 -1.42 -5.37 -8.04
C SER A 212 -1.33 -6.03 -9.44
N MET A 213 -0.95 -7.31 -9.50
CA MET A 213 -0.89 -8.05 -10.76
C MET A 213 -2.29 -8.28 -11.36
N ILE A 214 -3.28 -8.62 -10.53
CA ILE A 214 -4.68 -8.77 -10.96
C ILE A 214 -5.19 -7.47 -11.58
N LEU A 215 -5.00 -6.35 -10.88
CA LEU A 215 -5.50 -5.05 -11.30
C LEU A 215 -4.80 -4.53 -12.55
N ALA A 216 -3.51 -4.81 -12.72
CA ALA A 216 -2.79 -4.54 -13.95
C ALA A 216 -3.39 -5.32 -15.14
N ARG A 217 -3.63 -6.63 -15.00
CA ARG A 217 -4.31 -7.43 -16.04
C ARG A 217 -5.70 -6.88 -16.37
N ARG A 218 -6.45 -6.47 -15.34
CA ARG A 218 -7.77 -5.84 -15.51
C ARG A 218 -7.67 -4.54 -16.31
N LEU A 219 -6.74 -3.64 -15.97
CA LEU A 219 -6.51 -2.40 -16.70
C LEU A 219 -6.13 -2.65 -18.17
N SER A 220 -5.26 -3.64 -18.41
CA SER A 220 -4.88 -4.03 -19.78
C SER A 220 -6.08 -4.51 -20.61
N LYS A 221 -7.08 -5.13 -19.98
CA LYS A 221 -8.30 -5.62 -20.66
C LYS A 221 -9.35 -4.54 -20.83
N GLU A 222 -9.61 -3.76 -19.78
CA GLU A 222 -10.73 -2.82 -19.72
C GLU A 222 -10.38 -1.42 -20.24
N ARG A 223 -9.10 -1.02 -20.17
CA ARG A 223 -8.60 0.31 -20.57
C ARG A 223 -7.32 0.21 -21.40
N PRO A 224 -7.28 -0.60 -22.50
CA PRO A 224 -6.05 -0.90 -23.24
C PRO A 224 -5.39 0.34 -23.89
N SER A 225 -6.18 1.35 -24.25
CA SER A 225 -5.72 2.59 -24.90
C SER A 225 -5.17 3.63 -23.93
N ASP A 226 -5.40 3.45 -22.63
CA ASP A 226 -5.18 4.53 -21.67
C ASP A 226 -3.74 4.60 -21.19
N GLY A 227 -2.89 3.61 -21.50
CA GLY A 227 -1.46 3.66 -21.14
C GLY A 227 -1.21 3.78 -19.63
N ILE A 228 -2.09 3.23 -18.80
CA ILE A 228 -1.97 3.24 -17.34
C ILE A 228 -1.01 2.15 -16.89
N LEU A 229 -0.04 2.50 -16.06
CA LEU A 229 0.91 1.55 -15.49
C LEU A 229 0.66 1.34 -14.00
N LEU A 230 0.50 0.09 -13.57
CA LEU A 230 0.28 -0.28 -12.17
C LEU A 230 1.31 -1.33 -11.76
N ASN A 231 2.07 -1.05 -10.70
CA ASN A 231 3.07 -1.99 -10.18
C ASN A 231 3.07 -2.05 -8.65
N ALA A 232 3.45 -3.21 -8.13
CA ALA A 232 3.86 -3.35 -6.73
C ALA A 232 5.36 -3.06 -6.62
N CYS A 233 5.81 -2.52 -5.50
CA CYS A 233 7.24 -2.30 -5.29
C CYS A 233 7.72 -2.53 -3.86
N CYS A 234 9.03 -2.61 -3.71
CA CYS A 234 9.71 -2.65 -2.44
C CYS A 234 10.61 -1.40 -2.29
N PRO A 235 10.50 -0.67 -1.17
CA PRO A 235 11.38 0.47 -0.89
C PRO A 235 12.74 0.04 -0.27
N GLY A 236 12.94 -1.26 -0.04
CA GLY A 236 14.06 -1.78 0.76
C GLY A 236 13.80 -1.67 2.27
N TRP A 237 14.85 -1.84 3.07
CA TRP A 237 14.76 -1.71 4.53
C TRP A 237 15.15 -0.29 4.97
N VAL A 238 14.15 0.51 5.34
CA VAL A 238 14.23 1.97 5.46
C VAL A 238 14.08 2.43 6.91
N ARG A 239 14.96 3.35 7.37
CA ARG A 239 14.90 3.97 8.71
C ARG A 239 13.62 4.77 8.86
N THR A 240 12.71 4.17 9.60
CA THR A 240 11.35 4.66 9.85
C THR A 240 10.94 4.25 11.25
N ASP A 241 9.88 4.86 11.76
CA ASP A 241 9.25 4.38 12.99
C ASP A 241 8.86 2.90 12.90
N MET A 242 8.55 2.37 11.70
CA MET A 242 8.19 0.97 11.50
C MET A 242 9.40 0.04 11.67
N ALA A 243 10.49 0.32 10.96
CA ALA A 243 11.67 -0.54 10.88
C ALA A 243 12.73 -0.30 11.95
N GLY A 244 12.73 0.89 12.56
CA GLY A 244 13.72 1.35 13.54
C GLY A 244 14.99 1.93 12.90
N PRO A 245 15.90 2.47 13.74
CA PRO A 245 17.07 3.24 13.29
C PRO A 245 18.18 2.38 12.67
N LYS A 246 18.16 1.06 12.86
CA LYS A 246 19.18 0.13 12.34
C LYS A 246 19.01 -0.23 10.86
N ALA A 247 17.91 0.21 10.24
CA ALA A 247 17.69 -0.04 8.82
C ALA A 247 18.77 0.68 7.97
N PRO A 248 19.25 0.05 6.88
CA PRO A 248 20.38 0.57 6.10
C PRO A 248 20.02 1.78 5.24
N LYS A 249 18.75 1.91 4.79
CA LYS A 249 18.33 3.01 3.91
C LYS A 249 17.74 4.18 4.68
N SER A 250 17.98 5.40 4.23
CA SER A 250 17.24 6.59 4.64
C SER A 250 15.84 6.60 3.99
N PRO A 251 14.88 7.39 4.51
CA PRO A 251 13.61 7.65 3.82
C PRO A 251 13.82 8.11 2.37
N GLU A 252 14.89 8.87 2.11
CA GLU A 252 15.22 9.36 0.78
C GLU A 252 15.62 8.24 -0.18
N GLU A 253 16.49 7.34 0.27
CA GLU A 253 16.89 6.15 -0.49
C GLU A 253 15.71 5.18 -0.67
N GLY A 254 14.82 5.12 0.31
CA GLY A 254 13.63 4.26 0.30
C GLY A 254 12.59 4.63 -0.76
N ALA A 255 12.39 5.92 -1.02
CA ALA A 255 11.36 6.34 -1.99
C ALA A 255 11.84 6.35 -3.44
N VAL A 256 13.12 6.05 -3.71
CA VAL A 256 13.67 6.01 -5.08
C VAL A 256 12.85 5.09 -6.00
N THR A 257 12.57 3.85 -5.59
CA THR A 257 11.81 2.89 -6.41
C THR A 257 10.34 3.30 -6.58
N PRO A 258 9.60 3.68 -5.51
CA PRO A 258 8.27 4.25 -5.68
C PRO A 258 8.22 5.43 -6.65
N VAL A 259 9.09 6.43 -6.47
CA VAL A 259 9.15 7.64 -7.33
C VAL A 259 9.49 7.28 -8.77
N TYR A 260 10.44 6.36 -8.98
CA TYR A 260 10.76 5.84 -10.31
C TYR A 260 9.52 5.29 -11.04
N LEU A 261 8.69 4.48 -10.36
CA LEU A 261 7.48 3.91 -10.95
C LEU A 261 6.39 4.95 -11.20
N ALA A 262 6.25 5.94 -10.32
CA ALA A 262 5.29 7.03 -10.50
C ALA A 262 5.64 7.97 -11.65
N LEU A 263 6.93 8.08 -11.99
CA LEU A 263 7.46 8.98 -13.01
C LEU A 263 7.94 8.27 -14.27
N LEU A 264 7.48 7.04 -14.51
CA LEU A 264 7.72 6.37 -15.79
C LEU A 264 7.30 7.31 -16.94
N PRO A 265 8.10 7.41 -18.02
CA PRO A 265 7.89 8.44 -19.04
C PRO A 265 6.57 8.20 -19.81
N PRO A 266 5.89 9.25 -20.31
CA PRO A 266 4.75 9.09 -21.21
C PRO A 266 5.07 8.13 -22.37
N GLY A 267 4.13 7.25 -22.71
CA GLY A 267 4.32 6.22 -23.74
C GLY A 267 5.07 4.96 -23.29
N ALA A 268 5.60 4.91 -22.06
CA ALA A 268 6.13 3.68 -21.49
C ALA A 268 5.05 2.59 -21.41
N THR A 269 5.40 1.38 -21.82
CA THR A 269 4.55 0.18 -21.73
C THR A 269 4.94 -0.71 -20.56
N GLU A 270 6.15 -0.54 -20.01
CA GLU A 270 6.70 -1.37 -18.94
C GLU A 270 7.44 -0.53 -17.88
N PRO A 271 7.56 -1.05 -16.64
CA PRO A 271 6.91 -2.26 -16.13
C PRO A 271 5.40 -2.08 -15.93
N HIS A 272 4.64 -3.16 -16.10
CA HIS A 272 3.19 -3.23 -15.84
C HIS A 272 2.83 -4.57 -15.18
N GLY A 273 2.13 -4.54 -14.05
CA GLY A 273 1.78 -5.75 -13.32
C GLY A 273 3.00 -6.52 -12.80
N ARG A 274 4.04 -5.79 -12.38
CA ARG A 274 5.29 -6.37 -11.85
C ARG A 274 5.48 -6.06 -10.37
N PHE A 275 6.33 -6.86 -9.74
CA PHE A 275 6.94 -6.53 -8.46
C PHE A 275 8.33 -5.95 -8.71
N VAL A 276 8.61 -4.74 -8.21
CA VAL A 276 9.85 -4.01 -8.54
C VAL A 276 10.62 -3.64 -7.27
N SER A 277 11.93 -3.87 -7.24
CA SER A 277 12.82 -3.48 -6.16
C SER A 277 14.11 -2.91 -6.75
N GLU A 278 14.68 -1.86 -6.17
CA GLU A 278 15.86 -1.18 -6.73
C GLU A 278 15.71 -0.79 -8.21
N LYS A 279 14.50 -0.40 -8.63
CA LYS A 279 14.12 -0.13 -10.05
C LYS A 279 14.22 -1.35 -10.99
N GLU A 280 14.42 -2.55 -10.47
CA GLU A 280 14.49 -3.78 -11.23
C GLU A 280 13.26 -4.66 -11.00
N VAL A 281 12.75 -5.27 -12.08
CA VAL A 281 11.67 -6.26 -12.00
C VAL A 281 12.17 -7.50 -11.29
N GLN A 282 11.46 -7.91 -10.25
CA GLN A 282 11.74 -9.08 -9.46
C GLN A 282 10.84 -10.23 -9.90
N GLN A 283 11.36 -11.45 -9.82
CA GLN A 283 10.54 -12.65 -10.02
C GLN A 283 9.53 -12.77 -8.87
N TRP A 284 8.30 -13.14 -9.23
CA TRP A 284 7.21 -13.44 -8.31
C TRP A 284 6.93 -14.93 -8.29
#